data_AF-A0A937Z1R8-F1
#
_entry.id   AF-A0A937Z1R8-F1
#
_cell.length_a   1.000
_cell.length_b   1.000
_cell.length_c   1.000
_cell.angle_alpha   90.00
_cell.angle_beta   90.00
_cell.angle_gamma   90.00
#
_symmetry.space_group_name_H-M   'P 1'
#
loop_
_entity.id
_entity.type
_entity.pdbx_description
1 polymer ?
#
loop_
_entity_poly.entity_id
_entity_poly.type
_entity_poly.pdbx_seq_one_letter_code
_entity_poly.pdbx_strand_id
1 'polypeptide(L)'
;MVIAGDGGPQVPASSVSQAARRLPVPVIGVCGYSNSGKTLLLERLVPRLTGRGLRVALIKDSHHPLDVDRSGKDSDRLFAVGADVLVCGADQTFIRLHAARLTLDECLARLPGGYDLVLVEGFRNVALPKIRLDDEPDDQLLARLTDGHPDIDAAEQAIWDYLTHLRRSGGSDSITPR
;
A
#
# COMPACT_ATOMS: atom_id res chain seq x y z
N MET A 1 -38.06 20.78 -12.69
CA MET A 1 -36.59 20.92 -12.55
C MET A 1 -36.16 19.94 -11.47
N VAL A 2 -35.79 18.73 -11.88
CA VAL A 2 -35.35 17.65 -11.00
C VAL A 2 -33.93 17.34 -11.42
N ILE A 3 -32.96 17.55 -10.55
CA ILE A 3 -31.56 17.15 -10.77
C ILE A 3 -31.40 15.84 -10.01
N ALA A 4 -31.51 14.73 -10.74
CA ALA A 4 -30.94 13.43 -10.40
C ALA A 4 -29.62 13.33 -11.19
N GLY A 5 -28.54 12.70 -10.75
CA GLY A 5 -28.21 11.92 -9.56
C GLY A 5 -26.76 11.47 -9.71
N ASP A 6 -26.23 10.84 -8.65
CA ASP A 6 -24.91 10.23 -8.52
C ASP A 6 -24.34 9.61 -9.80
N GLY A 7 -23.12 10.02 -10.15
CA GLY A 7 -22.31 9.46 -11.22
C GLY A 7 -20.84 9.43 -10.83
N GLY A 8 -20.54 8.83 -9.67
CA GLY A 8 -19.15 8.49 -9.33
C GLY A 8 -18.57 7.58 -10.43
N PRO A 9 -17.29 7.73 -10.79
CA PRO A 9 -16.71 7.02 -11.92
C PRO A 9 -16.74 5.51 -11.65
N GLN A 10 -17.51 4.77 -12.46
CA GLN A 10 -17.46 3.32 -12.48
C GLN A 10 -16.15 2.88 -13.14
N VAL A 11 -15.28 2.28 -12.34
CA VAL A 11 -14.05 1.65 -12.83
C VAL A 11 -14.40 0.29 -13.43
N PRO A 12 -14.06 0.01 -14.70
CA PRO A 12 -14.36 -1.28 -15.32
C PRO A 12 -13.49 -2.37 -14.67
N ALA A 13 -14.13 -3.32 -13.99
CA ALA A 13 -13.52 -4.41 -13.21
C ALA A 13 -12.81 -5.51 -14.03
N SER A 14 -12.16 -5.19 -15.15
CA SER A 14 -11.68 -6.21 -16.12
C SER A 14 -10.19 -6.22 -16.48
N SER A 15 -9.32 -5.52 -15.74
CA SER A 15 -7.87 -5.58 -15.97
C SER A 15 -7.06 -5.74 -14.67
N VAL A 16 -7.43 -6.70 -13.82
CA VAL A 16 -6.50 -7.14 -12.77
C VAL A 16 -5.32 -7.84 -13.44
N SER A 17 -4.13 -7.22 -13.39
CA SER A 17 -2.89 -7.81 -13.91
C SER A 17 -2.73 -9.26 -13.43
N GLN A 18 -2.42 -10.18 -14.36
CA GLN A 18 -2.14 -11.59 -14.03
C GLN A 18 -1.02 -11.74 -12.99
N ALA A 19 -0.10 -10.77 -12.91
CA ALA A 19 0.97 -10.73 -11.91
C ALA A 19 0.40 -10.59 -10.48
N ALA A 20 -0.63 -9.76 -10.29
CA ALA A 20 -1.24 -9.54 -8.98
C ALA A 20 -1.97 -10.78 -8.44
N ARG A 21 -2.42 -11.69 -9.33
CA ARG A 21 -3.08 -12.96 -8.96
C ARG A 21 -2.11 -14.05 -8.49
N ARG A 22 -0.80 -13.86 -8.68
CA ARG A 22 0.23 -14.83 -8.28
C ARG A 22 0.89 -14.48 -6.94
N LEU A 23 0.59 -13.30 -6.40
CA LEU A 23 1.16 -12.88 -5.13
C LEU A 23 0.43 -13.59 -3.97
N PRO A 24 1.17 -14.04 -2.95
CA PRO A 24 0.59 -14.76 -1.81
C PRO A 24 -0.36 -13.88 -0.97
N VAL A 25 -0.33 -12.57 -1.19
CA VAL A 25 -1.16 -11.56 -0.55
C VAL A 25 -1.55 -10.51 -1.60
N PRO A 26 -2.79 -9.97 -1.59
CA PRO A 26 -3.17 -8.84 -2.43
C PRO A 26 -2.25 -7.63 -2.23
N VAL A 27 -1.77 -7.03 -3.33
CA VAL A 27 -0.90 -5.85 -3.31
C VAL A 27 -1.54 -4.73 -4.12
N ILE A 28 -1.65 -3.54 -3.53
CA ILE A 28 -2.24 -2.35 -4.16
C ILE A 28 -1.27 -1.17 -4.07
N GLY A 29 -1.01 -0.51 -5.19
CA GLY A 29 -0.22 0.71 -5.25
C GLY A 29 -1.04 1.96 -4.92
N VAL A 30 -0.43 2.92 -4.24
CA VAL A 30 -0.93 4.28 -4.04
C VAL A 30 0.03 5.25 -4.73
N CYS A 31 -0.42 5.84 -5.84
CA CYS A 31 0.39 6.65 -6.75
C CYS A 31 -0.13 8.10 -6.82
N GLY A 32 0.76 9.02 -7.18
CA GLY A 32 0.46 10.45 -7.23
C GLY A 32 1.75 11.27 -7.17
N TYR A 33 1.70 12.51 -7.66
CA TYR A 33 2.80 13.47 -7.53
C TYR A 33 3.18 13.76 -6.07
N SER A 34 4.37 14.31 -5.84
CA SER A 34 4.74 14.81 -4.51
C SER A 34 3.70 15.81 -4.02
N ASN A 35 3.37 15.75 -2.72
CA ASN A 35 2.32 16.57 -2.08
C ASN A 35 0.88 16.37 -2.61
N SER A 36 0.60 15.32 -3.39
CA SER A 36 -0.77 15.02 -3.84
C SER A 36 -1.72 14.51 -2.74
N GLY A 37 -1.26 14.36 -1.50
CA GLY A 37 -2.07 13.82 -0.40
C GLY A 37 -2.00 12.31 -0.20
N LYS A 38 -1.04 11.59 -0.80
CA LYS A 38 -0.87 10.13 -0.60
C LYS A 38 -0.76 9.73 0.88
N THR A 39 0.10 10.43 1.62
CA THR A 39 0.27 10.17 3.06
C THR A 39 -1.04 10.39 3.81
N LEU A 40 -1.75 11.48 3.51
CA LEU A 40 -3.04 11.80 4.13
C LEU A 40 -4.13 10.75 3.81
N LEU A 41 -4.14 10.23 2.58
CA LEU A 41 -4.99 9.10 2.21
C LEU A 41 -4.65 7.88 3.07
N LEU A 42 -3.37 7.48 3.12
CA LEU A 42 -2.93 6.30 3.87
C LEU A 42 -3.21 6.42 5.37
N GLU A 43 -2.93 7.57 5.98
CA GLU A 43 -3.19 7.86 7.40
C GLU A 43 -4.67 7.69 7.77
N ARG A 44 -5.60 8.01 6.86
CA ARG A 44 -7.04 7.87 7.09
C ARG A 44 -7.59 6.51 6.67
N LEU A 45 -7.00 5.90 5.65
CA LEU A 45 -7.46 4.64 5.08
C LEU A 45 -7.03 3.43 5.91
N VAL A 46 -5.77 3.39 6.36
CA VAL A 46 -5.22 2.25 7.12
C VAL A 46 -6.05 1.95 8.38
N PRO A 47 -6.42 2.93 9.23
CA PRO A 47 -7.26 2.67 10.40
C PRO A 47 -8.65 2.09 10.08
N ARG A 48 -9.24 2.47 8.93
CA ARG A 48 -10.54 1.93 8.49
C ARG A 48 -10.42 0.47 8.08
N LEU A 49 -9.36 0.14 7.33
CA LEU A 49 -9.08 -1.23 6.89
C LEU A 49 -8.75 -2.14 8.08
N THR A 50 -7.88 -1.71 8.99
CA THR A 50 -7.52 -2.49 10.18
C THR A 50 -8.67 -2.59 11.18
N GLY A 51 -9.48 -1.53 11.32
CA GLY A 51 -10.71 -1.53 12.11
C GLY A 51 -11.78 -2.50 11.61
N ARG A 52 -11.67 -2.95 10.34
CA ARG A 52 -12.50 -4.00 9.74
C ARG A 52 -11.83 -5.38 9.74
N GLY A 53 -10.76 -5.56 10.51
CA GLY A 53 -10.10 -6.85 10.72
C GLY A 53 -9.04 -7.24 9.69
N LEU A 54 -8.66 -6.36 8.76
CA LEU A 54 -7.55 -6.63 7.85
C LEU A 54 -6.21 -6.40 8.55
N ARG A 55 -5.29 -7.37 8.44
CA ARG A 55 -3.87 -7.16 8.75
C ARG A 55 -3.19 -6.50 7.56
N VAL A 56 -2.89 -5.20 7.70
CA VAL A 56 -2.32 -4.39 6.61
C VAL A 56 -0.81 -4.20 6.80
N ALA A 57 -0.03 -4.40 5.74
CA ALA A 57 1.36 -3.95 5.65
C ALA A 57 1.49 -2.77 4.69
N LEU A 58 2.51 -1.93 4.90
CA LEU A 58 2.86 -0.84 3.99
C LEU A 58 4.32 -0.99 3.55
N ILE A 59 4.55 -1.01 2.24
CA ILE A 59 5.88 -0.85 1.64
C ILE A 59 5.96 0.55 1.08
N LYS A 60 6.95 1.33 1.51
CA LYS A 60 7.20 2.68 1.02
C LYS A 60 8.55 2.74 0.30
N ASP A 61 8.52 3.15 -0.96
CA ASP A 61 9.72 3.46 -1.72
C ASP A 61 10.04 4.95 -1.63
N SER A 62 11.11 5.27 -0.88
CA SER A 62 11.61 6.65 -0.76
C SER A 62 12.70 6.93 -1.80
N HIS A 63 12.64 8.11 -2.40
CA HIS A 63 13.74 8.67 -3.22
C HIS A 63 14.76 9.45 -2.37
N HIS A 64 14.47 9.66 -1.08
CA HIS A 64 15.36 10.32 -0.13
C HIS A 64 15.95 9.31 0.86
N PRO A 65 17.12 9.61 1.45
CA PRO A 65 17.66 8.84 2.57
C PRO A 65 16.62 8.63 3.67
N LEU A 66 16.67 7.46 4.30
CA LEU A 66 15.77 7.13 5.41
C LEU A 66 16.16 7.93 6.66
N ASP A 67 15.20 8.67 7.21
CA ASP A 67 15.28 9.36 8.50
C ASP A 67 14.16 8.82 9.41
N VAL A 68 14.37 7.58 9.90
CA VAL A 68 13.37 6.81 10.67
C VAL A 68 13.83 6.58 12.11
N ASP A 69 15.14 6.52 12.35
CA ASP A 69 15.72 6.41 13.69
C ASP A 69 15.98 7.80 14.29
N ARG A 70 16.16 7.89 15.61
CA ARG A 70 16.47 9.15 16.29
C ARG A 70 17.98 9.41 16.27
N SER A 71 18.37 10.49 15.61
CA SER A 71 19.76 10.93 15.53
C SER A 71 20.45 10.99 16.91
N GLY A 72 21.65 10.42 16.99
CA GLY A 72 22.50 10.45 18.19
C GLY A 72 22.20 9.38 19.24
N LYS A 73 21.14 8.57 19.08
CA LYS A 73 20.94 7.37 19.90
C LYS A 73 21.97 6.28 19.57
N ASP A 74 22.10 5.30 20.45
CA ASP A 74 23.07 4.21 20.27
C ASP A 74 22.82 3.41 18.98
N SER A 75 21.56 3.15 18.61
CA SER A 75 21.20 2.51 17.35
C SER A 75 21.71 3.31 16.14
N ASP A 76 21.51 4.62 16.11
CA ASP A 76 21.97 5.50 15.03
C ASP A 76 23.50 5.56 14.97
N ARG A 77 24.17 5.72 16.12
CA ARG A 77 25.64 5.77 16.21
C ARG A 77 26.30 4.46 15.79
N LEU A 78 25.74 3.32 16.19
CA LEU A 78 26.24 2.00 15.79
C LEU A 78 26.01 1.73 14.30
N PHE A 79 24.86 2.15 13.77
CA PHE A 79 24.60 2.08 12.33
C PHE A 79 25.61 2.93 11.54
N ALA A 80 25.87 4.17 11.97
CA ALA A 80 26.80 5.08 11.31
C ALA A 80 28.25 4.56 11.24
N VAL A 81 28.65 3.64 12.13
CA VAL A 81 29.97 2.99 12.10
C VAL A 81 29.97 1.60 11.45
N GLY A 82 28.86 1.22 10.78
CA GLY A 82 28.79 0.05 9.91
C GLY A 82 28.06 -1.16 10.46
N ALA A 83 27.40 -1.07 11.62
CA ALA A 83 26.56 -2.17 12.11
C ALA A 83 25.18 -2.14 11.44
N ASP A 84 24.68 -3.30 11.04
CA ASP A 84 23.23 -3.45 10.85
C ASP A 84 22.55 -3.52 12.22
N VAL A 85 21.39 -2.87 12.35
CA VAL A 85 20.77 -2.63 13.66
C VAL A 85 19.38 -3.23 13.72
N LEU A 86 19.17 -4.10 14.70
CA LEU A 86 17.87 -4.64 15.13
C LEU A 86 17.57 -4.13 16.54
N VAL A 87 16.48 -3.37 16.69
CA VAL A 87 16.01 -2.85 17.98
C VAL A 87 14.67 -3.50 18.31
N CYS A 88 14.60 -4.21 19.43
CA CYS A 88 13.38 -4.82 19.94
C CYS A 88 12.81 -3.98 21.09
N GLY A 89 11.66 -3.35 20.88
CA GLY A 89 10.88 -2.66 21.89
C GLY A 89 9.81 -3.55 22.52
N ALA A 90 9.03 -2.99 23.46
CA ALA A 90 7.94 -3.72 24.12
C ALA A 90 6.77 -4.03 23.18
N ASP A 91 6.54 -3.17 22.18
CA ASP A 91 5.38 -3.20 21.29
C ASP A 91 5.76 -3.16 19.79
N GLN A 92 7.04 -2.98 19.46
CA GLN A 92 7.51 -2.86 18.08
C GLN A 92 8.93 -3.35 17.90
N THR A 93 9.27 -3.73 16.68
CA THR A 93 10.63 -4.09 16.26
C THR A 93 11.04 -3.21 15.10
N PHE A 94 12.25 -2.66 15.16
CA PHE A 94 12.83 -1.84 14.11
C PHE A 94 14.10 -2.50 13.57
N ILE A 95 14.24 -2.51 12.25
CA ILE A 95 15.41 -3.05 11.54
C ILE A 95 15.93 -1.99 10.56
N ARG A 96 17.21 -1.67 10.66
CA ARG A 96 17.95 -0.77 9.75
C ARG A 96 19.16 -1.52 9.20
N LEU A 97 19.20 -1.69 7.88
CA LEU A 97 20.22 -2.48 7.18
C LEU A 97 20.99 -1.62 6.17
N HIS A 98 22.29 -1.89 6.04
CA HIS A 98 23.10 -1.50 4.90
C HIS A 98 22.75 -2.43 3.74
N ALA A 99 21.84 -2.00 2.87
CA ALA A 99 21.39 -2.78 1.73
C ALA A 99 21.40 -1.97 0.45
N ALA A 100 21.58 -2.66 -0.68
CA ALA A 100 21.24 -2.11 -1.98
C ALA A 100 19.73 -1.84 -2.07
N ARG A 101 19.34 -0.96 -2.99
CA ARG A 101 17.93 -0.68 -3.26
C ARG A 101 17.23 -1.97 -3.69
N LEU A 102 16.16 -2.32 -2.98
CA LEU A 102 15.40 -3.54 -3.21
C LEU A 102 14.36 -3.36 -4.31
N THR A 103 14.11 -4.43 -5.06
CA THR A 103 12.92 -4.58 -5.88
C THR A 103 11.68 -4.78 -5.00
N LEU A 104 10.48 -4.59 -5.57
CA LEU A 104 9.25 -4.82 -4.81
C LEU A 104 9.13 -6.28 -4.34
N ASP A 105 9.48 -7.25 -5.20
CA ASP A 105 9.40 -8.67 -4.87
C ASP A 105 10.31 -9.03 -3.69
N GLU A 106 11.51 -8.45 -3.66
CA GLU A 106 12.45 -8.57 -2.55
C GLU A 106 11.94 -7.91 -1.26
N CYS A 107 11.20 -6.80 -1.35
CA CYS A 107 10.54 -6.20 -0.19
C CYS A 107 9.41 -7.10 0.34
N LEU A 108 8.56 -7.63 -0.56
CA LEU A 108 7.46 -8.52 -0.21
C LEU A 108 7.98 -9.80 0.47
N ALA A 109 9.09 -10.37 -0.02
CA ALA A 109 9.72 -11.55 0.57
C ALA A 109 10.27 -11.32 1.99
N ARG A 110 10.49 -10.07 2.40
CA ARG A 110 10.96 -9.70 3.75
C ARG A 110 9.83 -9.47 4.74
N LEU A 111 8.59 -9.31 4.28
CA LEU A 111 7.45 -9.16 5.19
C LEU A 111 7.17 -10.49 5.91
N PRO A 112 6.90 -10.47 7.22
CA PRO A 112 6.41 -11.66 7.89
C PRO A 112 5.05 -12.07 7.29
N GLY A 113 4.74 -13.36 7.33
CA GLY A 113 3.47 -13.87 6.81
C GLY A 113 2.24 -13.39 7.60
N GLY A 114 1.07 -13.56 6.98
CA GLY A 114 -0.23 -13.35 7.62
C GLY A 114 -0.82 -11.95 7.49
N TYR A 115 -0.33 -11.13 6.57
CA TYR A 115 -1.04 -9.93 6.13
C TYR A 115 -2.14 -10.31 5.14
N ASP A 116 -3.26 -9.58 5.20
CA ASP A 116 -4.39 -9.72 4.27
C ASP A 116 -4.30 -8.75 3.08
N LEU A 117 -3.50 -7.69 3.23
CA LEU A 117 -3.29 -6.65 2.23
C LEU A 117 -1.93 -5.99 2.42
N VAL A 118 -1.22 -5.77 1.31
CA VAL A 118 -0.04 -4.91 1.26
C VAL A 118 -0.36 -3.66 0.44
N LEU A 119 -0.19 -2.49 1.06
CA LEU A 119 -0.22 -1.21 0.37
C LEU A 119 1.20 -0.82 -0.04
N VAL A 120 1.35 -0.24 -1.23
CA VAL A 120 2.65 0.20 -1.77
C VAL A 120 2.59 1.69 -2.08
N GLU A 121 3.35 2.51 -1.36
CA GLU A 121 3.56 3.91 -1.71
C GLU A 121 4.87 4.04 -2.50
N GLY A 122 4.80 4.36 -3.79
CA GLY A 122 5.96 4.43 -4.68
C GLY A 122 6.00 3.27 -5.68
N PHE A 123 7.19 2.80 -6.08
CA PHE A 123 7.34 1.75 -7.12
C PHE A 123 6.51 2.02 -8.39
N ARG A 124 6.48 3.27 -8.85
CA ARG A 124 5.55 3.80 -9.87
C ARG A 124 5.46 2.95 -11.16
N ASN A 125 6.60 2.37 -11.54
CA ASN A 125 6.77 1.62 -12.78
C ASN A 125 6.36 0.14 -12.67
N VAL A 126 6.03 -0.34 -11.47
CA VAL A 126 5.58 -1.73 -11.29
C VAL A 126 4.12 -1.83 -11.73
N ALA A 127 3.82 -2.90 -12.47
CA ALA A 127 2.47 -3.24 -12.88
C ALA A 127 1.68 -3.86 -11.71
N LEU A 128 0.97 -3.00 -10.97
CA LEU A 128 0.03 -3.38 -9.91
C LEU A 128 -1.31 -2.66 -10.06
N PRO A 129 -2.40 -3.22 -9.51
CA PRO A 129 -3.63 -2.47 -9.22
C PRO A 129 -3.31 -1.22 -8.40
N LYS A 130 -3.82 -0.05 -8.81
CA LYS A 130 -3.42 1.25 -8.24
C LYS A 130 -4.57 2.18 -7.93
N ILE A 131 -4.48 2.85 -6.78
CA ILE A 131 -5.23 4.08 -6.50
C ILE A 131 -4.33 5.25 -6.88
N ARG A 132 -4.85 6.18 -7.69
CA ARG A 132 -4.08 7.34 -8.20
C ARG A 132 -4.66 8.66 -7.71
N LEU A 133 -3.78 9.56 -7.29
CA LEU A 133 -4.07 10.94 -6.87
C LEU A 133 -3.49 11.96 -7.87
N ASP A 134 -3.29 11.52 -9.12
CA ASP A 134 -2.86 12.33 -10.26
C ASP A 134 -3.72 11.94 -11.47
N ASP A 135 -3.54 12.63 -12.59
CA ASP A 135 -4.26 12.39 -13.86
C ASP A 135 -3.52 11.45 -14.82
N GLU A 136 -2.42 10.83 -14.37
CA GLU A 136 -1.64 9.93 -15.22
C GLU A 136 -2.49 8.72 -15.64
N PRO A 137 -2.43 8.32 -16.92
CA PRO A 137 -3.12 7.13 -17.40
C PRO A 137 -2.52 5.87 -16.76
N ASP A 138 -3.37 4.91 -16.42
CA ASP A 138 -2.95 3.64 -15.83
C ASP A 138 -3.99 2.56 -16.11
N ASP A 139 -3.60 1.52 -16.85
CA ASP A 139 -4.50 0.42 -17.22
C ASP A 139 -4.85 -0.49 -16.03
N GLN A 140 -4.22 -0.26 -14.87
CA GLN A 140 -4.43 -1.02 -13.63
C GLN A 140 -5.11 -0.16 -12.55
N LEU A 141 -5.77 0.92 -12.97
CA LEU A 141 -6.48 1.82 -12.08
C LEU A 141 -7.62 1.11 -11.34
N LEU A 142 -7.59 1.18 -10.00
CA LEU A 142 -8.70 0.82 -9.12
C LEU A 142 -9.59 2.02 -8.79
N ALA A 143 -8.98 3.20 -8.61
CA ALA A 143 -9.69 4.46 -8.37
C ALA A 143 -8.79 5.65 -8.70
N ARG A 144 -9.39 6.75 -9.17
CA ARG A 144 -8.75 8.06 -9.35
C ARG A 144 -9.38 9.07 -8.41
N LEU A 145 -8.55 9.75 -7.60
CA LEU A 145 -8.95 10.62 -6.50
C LEU A 145 -8.30 12.00 -6.67
N THR A 146 -8.75 12.77 -7.65
CA THR A 146 -8.11 14.00 -8.13
C THR A 146 -8.95 15.24 -7.81
N ASP A 147 -8.87 15.79 -6.58
CA ASP A 147 -9.62 17.02 -6.22
C ASP A 147 -9.03 17.78 -5.00
N GLY A 148 -7.71 17.70 -4.78
CA GLY A 148 -7.04 18.42 -3.68
C GLY A 148 -7.27 17.84 -2.28
N HIS A 149 -8.29 16.99 -2.08
CA HIS A 149 -8.44 16.15 -0.90
C HIS A 149 -8.82 14.72 -1.31
N PRO A 150 -8.08 13.68 -0.88
CA PRO A 150 -8.42 12.30 -1.26
C PRO A 150 -9.78 11.87 -0.68
N ASP A 151 -10.66 11.38 -1.56
CA ASP A 151 -11.90 10.72 -1.17
C ASP A 151 -11.58 9.35 -0.55
N ILE A 152 -11.67 9.28 0.78
CA ILE A 152 -11.34 8.10 1.57
C ILE A 152 -12.38 7.00 1.38
N ASP A 153 -13.65 7.35 1.17
CA ASP A 153 -14.73 6.39 1.00
C ASP A 153 -14.62 5.69 -0.35
N ALA A 154 -14.35 6.45 -1.42
CA ALA A 154 -14.07 5.89 -2.74
C ALA A 154 -12.82 4.98 -2.73
N ALA A 155 -11.76 5.39 -2.02
CA ALA A 155 -10.55 4.58 -1.88
C ALA A 155 -10.82 3.26 -1.16
N GLU A 156 -11.53 3.31 -0.02
CA GLU A 156 -11.90 2.11 0.74
C GLU A 156 -12.79 1.19 -0.09
N GLN A 157 -13.79 1.73 -0.78
CA GLN A 157 -14.72 0.95 -1.61
C GLN A 157 -13.96 0.21 -2.73
N ALA A 158 -13.07 0.90 -3.44
CA ALA A 158 -12.27 0.30 -4.51
C ALA A 158 -11.39 -0.86 -4.01
N ILE A 159 -10.83 -0.75 -2.80
CA ILE A 159 -10.06 -1.84 -2.17
C ILE A 159 -10.98 -3.03 -1.87
N TRP A 160 -12.15 -2.81 -1.28
CA TRP A 160 -13.08 -3.89 -0.96
C TRP A 160 -13.62 -4.60 -2.19
N ASP A 161 -13.90 -3.86 -3.26
CA ASP A 161 -14.33 -4.42 -4.53
C ASP A 161 -13.24 -5.30 -5.14
N TYR A 162 -11.99 -4.83 -5.12
CA TYR A 162 -10.84 -5.60 -5.58
C TYR A 162 -10.63 -6.88 -4.77
N LEU A 163 -10.64 -6.79 -3.43
CA LEU A 163 -10.48 -7.96 -2.55
C LEU A 163 -11.62 -8.97 -2.75
N THR A 164 -12.85 -8.48 -2.92
CA THR A 164 -14.02 -9.33 -3.19
C THR A 164 -13.90 -10.03 -4.54
N HIS A 165 -13.42 -9.32 -5.57
CA HIS A 165 -13.15 -9.89 -6.88
C HIS A 165 -12.10 -11.01 -6.81
N LEU A 166 -10.99 -10.80 -6.10
CA LEU A 166 -9.95 -11.83 -5.92
C LEU A 166 -10.52 -13.09 -5.24
N ARG A 167 -11.31 -12.92 -4.18
CA ARG A 167 -11.95 -14.05 -3.46
C ARG A 167 -12.90 -14.86 -4.35
N ARG A 168 -13.65 -14.19 -5.23
CA ARG A 168 -14.57 -14.86 -6.17
C ARG A 168 -13.85 -15.56 -7.32
N SER A 169 -12.69 -15.05 -7.73
CA SER A 169 -11.92 -15.58 -8.86
C SER A 169 -10.90 -16.66 -8.47
N GLY A 170 -10.51 -16.76 -7.20
CA GLY A 170 -9.57 -17.76 -6.67
C GLY A 170 -10.24 -18.87 -5.86
N GLY A 171 -11.24 -19.57 -6.41
CA GLY A 171 -12.04 -20.59 -5.73
C GLY A 171 -11.27 -21.49 -4.73
N SER A 172 -11.80 -21.54 -3.49
CA SER A 172 -11.42 -22.34 -2.30
C SER A 172 -9.93 -22.41 -1.94
N ASP A 173 -9.47 -21.50 -1.08
CA ASP A 173 -9.19 -21.82 0.33
C ASP A 173 -8.69 -20.58 1.12
N SER A 174 -9.39 -20.32 2.23
CA SER A 174 -9.00 -19.51 3.39
C SER A 174 -8.32 -18.14 3.17
N ILE A 175 -9.11 -17.11 2.90
CA ILE A 175 -8.88 -15.77 3.47
C ILE A 175 -10.13 -15.40 4.26
N THR A 176 -10.32 -16.04 5.40
CA THR A 176 -11.23 -15.55 6.45
C THR A 176 -10.45 -14.58 7.32
N PRO A 177 -10.93 -13.35 7.55
CA PRO A 177 -10.41 -12.53 8.64
C PRO A 177 -10.57 -13.33 9.94
N ARG A 178 -9.52 -13.39 10.75
CA ARG A 178 -9.64 -13.89 12.13
C ARG A 178 -10.25 -12.82 13.03
#